data_AF-A0A6V7KXB1-F1
#
_entry.id   AF-A0A6V7KXB1-F1
#
_cell.length_a   1.000
_cell.length_b   1.000
_cell.length_c   1.000
_cell.angle_alpha   90.00
_cell.angle_beta   90.00
_cell.angle_gamma   90.00
#
_symmetry.space_group_name_H-M   'P 1'
#
loop_
_entity.id
_entity.type
_entity.pdbx_description
1 polymer ?
#
loop_
_entity_poly.entity_id
_entity_poly.type
_entity_poly.pdbx_seq_one_letter_code
_entity_poly.pdbx_strand_id
1 'polypeptide(L)' 'TGVTVNAVHPGLVDTEIVRHMSFTNSVTAKIFLKPIIWLFIKTPKQGAQTTIYAALDPSLKEVTGAYF' A
#
# COMPACT_ATOMS: atom_id res chain seq x y z
N THR A 1 11.37 -23.47 -13.36
CA THR A 1 12.22 -22.27 -13.51
C THR A 1 12.81 -21.78 -12.19
N GLY A 2 12.32 -22.21 -11.02
CA GLY A 2 12.87 -21.79 -9.71
C GLY A 2 12.54 -20.34 -9.33
N VAL A 3 11.62 -19.70 -10.05
CA VAL A 3 11.19 -18.31 -9.84
C VAL A 3 9.79 -18.33 -9.24
N THR A 4 9.58 -17.56 -8.19
CA THR A 4 8.26 -17.28 -7.62
C THR A 4 7.75 -15.93 -8.15
N VAL A 5 6.44 -15.84 -8.36
CA VAL A 5 5.78 -14.61 -8.82
C VAL A 5 4.53 -14.39 -7.98
N ASN A 6 4.46 -13.28 -7.26
CA ASN A 6 3.34 -12.94 -6.39
C ASN A 6 2.90 -11.50 -6.61
N ALA A 7 1.63 -11.21 -6.33
CA ALA A 7 1.09 -9.86 -6.34
C ALA A 7 1.07 -9.29 -4.91
N VAL A 8 1.27 -7.97 -4.79
CA VAL A 8 1.29 -7.29 -3.49
C VAL A 8 0.41 -6.04 -3.50
N HIS A 9 -0.26 -5.79 -2.39
CA HIS A 9 -1.04 -4.59 -2.14
C HIS A 9 -0.66 -3.98 -0.79
N PRO A 10 0.03 -2.82 -0.78
CA PRO A 10 0.56 -2.23 0.46
C PRO A 10 -0.55 -1.65 1.38
N GLY A 11 -1.79 -1.63 0.90
CA GLY A 11 -2.95 -1.03 1.56
C GLY A 11 -3.15 0.42 1.16
N LEU A 12 -3.90 1.16 1.97
CA LEU A 12 -3.99 2.61 1.88
C LEU A 12 -2.70 3.22 2.45
N VAL A 13 -1.90 3.85 1.60
CA VAL A 13 -0.61 4.42 1.97
C VAL A 13 -0.56 5.89 1.56
N ASP A 14 -0.14 6.75 2.49
CA ASP A 14 -0.01 8.19 2.29
C ASP A 14 1.20 8.49 1.41
N THR A 15 0.99 8.37 0.11
CA THR A 15 1.97 8.67 -0.93
C THR A 15 1.43 9.75 -1.83
N GLU A 16 2.30 10.24 -2.71
CA GLU A 16 1.95 11.24 -3.71
C GLU A 16 1.05 10.71 -4.84
N ILE A 17 0.61 9.44 -4.82
CA ILE A 17 -0.15 8.83 -5.93
C ILE A 17 -1.46 9.56 -6.26
N VAL A 18 -2.12 10.14 -5.26
CA VAL A 18 -3.41 10.84 -5.41
C VAL A 18 -3.28 12.36 -5.55
N ARG A 19 -2.06 12.91 -5.61
CA ARG A 19 -1.80 14.37 -5.54
C ARG A 19 -2.50 15.22 -6.62
N HIS A 20 -2.88 14.62 -7.74
CA HIS A 20 -3.55 15.29 -8.86
C HIS A 20 -5.01 14.85 -9.06
N MET A 21 -5.58 14.08 -8.13
CA MET A 21 -6.99 13.72 -8.20
C MET A 21 -7.87 14.88 -7.70
N SER A 22 -9.03 15.09 -8.32
CA SER A 22 -9.93 16.19 -7.93
C SER A 22 -10.35 16.14 -6.46
N PHE A 23 -10.39 14.93 -5.88
CA PHE A 23 -10.65 14.70 -4.46
C PHE A 23 -9.61 15.36 -3.54
N THR A 24 -8.31 15.25 -3.85
CA THR A 24 -7.25 15.82 -3.01
C THR A 24 -7.14 17.33 -3.13
N ASN A 25 -7.70 17.92 -4.20
CA ASN A 25 -7.78 19.37 -4.39
C ASN A 25 -9.05 19.99 -3.79
N SER A 26 -10.03 19.20 -3.35
CA SER A 26 -11.25 19.69 -2.74
C SER A 26 -11.04 20.13 -1.29
N VAL A 27 -11.37 21.39 -0.98
CA VAL A 27 -11.31 21.95 0.40
C VAL A 27 -12.24 21.17 1.33
N THR A 28 -13.44 20.83 0.89
CA THR A 28 -14.42 20.04 1.65
C THR A 28 -13.88 18.65 1.98
N ALA A 29 -13.25 17.97 1.02
CA ALA A 29 -12.64 16.66 1.25
C ALA A 29 -11.48 16.72 2.27
N LYS A 30 -10.66 17.77 2.22
CA LYS A 30 -9.56 17.99 3.18
C LYS A 30 -10.06 18.19 4.61
N ILE A 31 -11.19 18.88 4.79
CA ILE A 31 -11.73 19.19 6.12
C ILE A 31 -12.47 18.00 6.72
N PHE A 32 -13.33 17.35 5.94
CA PHE A 32 -14.24 16.33 6.48
C PHE A 32 -13.73 14.89 6.29
N LEU A 33 -13.05 14.60 5.18
CA LEU A 33 -12.66 13.22 4.85
C LEU A 33 -11.22 12.90 5.27
N LYS A 34 -10.31 13.87 5.20
CA LYS A 34 -8.91 13.65 5.60
C LYS A 34 -8.74 13.15 7.05
N PRO A 35 -9.46 13.68 8.07
CA PRO A 35 -9.32 13.18 9.44
C PRO A 35 -9.75 11.72 9.59
N ILE A 36 -10.81 11.32 8.86
CA ILE A 36 -11.31 9.95 8.85
C ILE A 36 -10.30 9.02 8.16
N ILE A 37 -9.82 9.41 6.97
CA ILE A 37 -8.84 8.62 6.19
C ILE A 37 -7.52 8.49 6.95
N TRP A 38 -7.08 9.54 7.65
CA TRP A 38 -5.81 9.57 8.38
C TRP A 38 -5.72 8.48 9.47
N LEU A 39 -6.85 8.06 10.05
CA LEU A 39 -6.89 6.97 11.03
C LEU A 39 -6.56 5.59 10.43
N PHE A 40 -6.74 5.40 9.12
CA PHE A 40 -6.58 4.12 8.43
C PHE A 40 -5.42 4.11 7.43
N ILE A 41 -4.80 5.26 7.17
CA ILE A 41 -3.73 5.39 6.19
C ILE A 41 -2.38 5.03 6.82
N LYS A 42 -1.58 4.24 6.09
CA LYS A 42 -0.22 3.88 6.49
C LYS A 42 0.77 4.94 6.02
N THR A 43 1.87 5.09 6.75
CA THR A 43 3.04 5.81 6.22
C THR A 43 3.68 5.03 5.06
N PRO A 44 4.43 5.68 4.15
CA PRO A 44 5.18 5.00 3.09
C PRO A 44 6.06 3.86 3.61
N LYS A 45 6.72 4.07 4.75
CA LYS A 45 7.56 3.05 5.40
C LYS A 45 6.75 1.81 5.81
N GLN A 46 5.59 2.01 6.42
CA GLN A 46 4.70 0.90 6.80
C GLN A 46 4.11 0.20 5.56
N GLY A 47 3.77 0.94 4.51
CA GLY A 47 3.26 0.38 3.25
C GLY A 47 4.28 -0.50 2.52
N ALA A 48 5.57 -0.17 2.58
CA ALA A 48 6.64 -0.95 1.98
C ALA A 48 6.79 -2.36 2.60
N GLN A 49 6.31 -2.56 3.82
CA GLN A 49 6.51 -3.81 4.56
C GLN A 49 5.94 -5.03 3.82
N THR A 50 4.76 -4.91 3.17
CA THR A 50 4.15 -6.03 2.44
C THR A 50 5.04 -6.52 1.29
N THR A 51 5.60 -5.59 0.50
CA THR A 51 6.52 -5.92 -0.59
C THR A 51 7.81 -6.55 -0.07
N ILE A 52 8.36 -6.00 1.02
CA ILE A 52 9.59 -6.52 1.65
C ILE A 52 9.35 -7.94 2.19
N TYR A 53 8.21 -8.18 2.85
CA TYR A 53 7.81 -9.50 3.34
C TYR A 53 7.69 -10.51 2.18
N ALA A 54 6.94 -10.16 1.13
CA ALA A 54 6.76 -11.02 -0.04
C ALA A 54 8.08 -11.36 -0.76
N ALA A 55 9.06 -10.46 -0.70
CA ALA A 55 10.35 -10.64 -1.38
C ALA A 55 11.41 -11.36 -0.52
N LEU A 56 11.40 -11.18 0.81
CA LEU A 56 12.52 -11.56 1.67
C LEU A 56 12.18 -12.60 2.74
N ASP A 57 10.91 -12.81 3.07
CA ASP A 57 10.57 -13.71 4.17
C ASP A 57 10.82 -15.18 3.79
N PRO A 58 11.66 -15.93 4.55
CA PRO A 58 11.96 -17.32 4.23
C PRO A 58 10.74 -18.24 4.18
N SER A 59 9.66 -17.91 4.90
CA SER A 59 8.41 -18.68 4.87
C SER A 59 7.74 -18.68 3.49
N LEU A 60 8.06 -17.72 2.62
CA LEU A 60 7.46 -17.56 1.30
C LEU A 60 8.32 -18.12 0.16
N LYS A 61 9.45 -18.77 0.46
CA LYS A 61 10.42 -19.25 -0.54
C LYS A 61 9.80 -20.08 -1.66
N GLU A 62 8.84 -20.93 -1.33
CA GLU A 62 8.17 -21.84 -2.29
C GLU A 62 6.75 -21.34 -2.67
N VAL A 63 6.35 -20.16 -2.21
CA VAL A 63 5.01 -19.61 -2.46
C VAL A 63 5.02 -18.80 -3.75
N THR A 64 4.14 -19.17 -4.68
CA THR A 64 3.99 -18.52 -5.99
C THR A 64 2.53 -18.43 -6.38
N GLY A 65 2.16 -17.42 -7.18
CA GLY A 65 0.80 -17.15 -7.63
C GLY A 65 -0.14 -16.58 -6.57
N ALA A 66 0.39 -16.11 -5.43
CA ALA A 66 -0.39 -15.59 -4.31
C ALA A 66 -0.52 -14.06 -4.36
N TYR A 67 -1.42 -13.54 -3.51
CA TYR A 67 -1.65 -12.12 -3.29
C TYR A 67 -1.47 -11.79 -1.80
N PHE A 68 -0.69 -10.75 -1.53
CA PHE A 68 -0.34 -10.30 -0.17
C PHE A 68 -0.67 -8.82 0.05
#